data_AF-A0A2V6FSN8-F1
#
_entry.id   AF-A0A2V6FSN8-F1
#
_cell.length_a   1.000
_cell.length_b   1.000
_cell.length_c   1.000
_cell.angle_alpha   90.00
_cell.angle_beta   90.00
_cell.angle_gamma   90.00
#
_symmetry.space_group_name_H-M   'P 1'
#
loop_
_entity.id
_entity.type
_entity.pdbx_description
1 polymer ?
#
loop_
_entity_poly.entity_id
_entity_poly.type
_entity_poly.pdbx_seq_one_letter_code
_entity_poly.pdbx_strand_id
1 'polypeptide(L)' 'MPVDYLYSPSHGWIAQQEGDLWRVGFTKFAVRMLGDMVDHGFEAEPDAPVRAGQVVGWIEGFKAISDLF' A
#
# COMPACT_ATOMS: atom_id res chain seq x y z
N MET A 1 22.08 2.33 -3.80
CA MET A 1 21.56 3.71 -3.97
C MET A 1 20.55 3.99 -2.87
N PRO A 2 20.43 5.23 -2.35
CA PRO A 2 19.28 5.56 -1.53
C PRO A 2 18.04 5.41 -2.41
N VAL A 3 17.03 4.72 -1.89
CA VAL A 3 15.73 4.62 -2.56
C VAL A 3 14.94 5.85 -2.14
N ASP A 4 14.70 6.76 -3.08
CA ASP A 4 13.84 7.92 -2.82
C ASP A 4 12.39 7.43 -2.76
N TYR A 5 11.75 7.63 -1.60
CA TYR A 5 10.36 7.28 -1.37
C TYR A 5 9.46 8.48 -1.65
N LEU A 6 8.40 8.27 -2.43
CA LEU A 6 7.30 9.23 -2.55
C LEU A 6 6.16 8.77 -1.64
N TYR A 7 5.43 9.71 -1.04
CA TYR A 7 4.42 9.41 -0.03
C TYR A 7 3.02 9.87 -0.46
N SER A 8 2.00 9.10 -0.11
CA SER A 8 0.60 9.46 -0.32
C SER A 8 -0.03 10.06 0.96
N PRO A 9 -1.08 10.89 0.82
CA PRO A 9 -1.90 11.32 1.96
C PRO A 9 -2.55 10.14 2.72
N SER A 10 -2.78 9.00 2.06
CA SER A 10 -3.28 7.76 2.65
C SER A 10 -2.21 6.97 3.43
N HIS A 11 -1.10 7.62 3.80
CA HIS A 11 -0.01 7.02 4.57
C HIS A 11 0.68 5.82 3.90
N GLY A 12 0.63 5.75 2.57
CA GLY A 12 1.42 4.85 1.75
C GLY A 12 2.74 5.49 1.29
N TRP A 13 3.65 4.65 0.85
CA TRP A 13 4.86 5.06 0.14
C TRP A 13 5.02 4.26 -1.15
N ILE A 14 5.69 4.85 -2.13
CA ILE A 14 6.12 4.20 -3.36
C ILE A 14 7.62 4.42 -3.56
N ALA A 15 8.28 3.43 -4.14
CA ALA A 15 9.71 3.42 -4.41
C ALA A 15 9.99 2.83 -5.79
N GLN A 16 10.71 3.57 -6.62
CA GLN A 16 11.11 3.06 -7.94
C GLN A 16 12.05 1.86 -7.77
N GLN A 17 11.81 0.82 -8.55
CA GLN A 17 12.68 -0.35 -8.69
C GLN A 17 13.36 -0.31 -10.06
N GLU A 18 14.04 -1.38 -10.46
CA GLU A 18 14.63 -1.47 -11.79
C GLU A 18 13.55 -1.43 -12.89
N GLY A 19 13.79 -0.63 -13.94
CA GLY A 19 12.85 -0.43 -15.05
C GLY A 19 11.61 0.38 -14.66
N ASP A 20 10.45 -0.08 -15.14
CA ASP A 20 9.13 0.55 -14.88
C ASP A 20 8.41 -0.06 -13.67
N LEU A 21 9.11 -0.85 -12.84
CA LEU A 21 8.52 -1.45 -11.66
C LEU A 21 8.57 -0.48 -10.47
N TRP A 22 7.46 -0.35 -9.76
CA TRP A 22 7.35 0.42 -8.53
C TRP A 22 6.94 -0.50 -7.38
N ARG A 23 7.61 -0.35 -6.24
CA ARG A 23 7.24 -1.02 -5.01
C ARG A 23 6.39 -0.07 -4.17
N VAL A 24 5.27 -0.57 -3.67
CA VAL A 24 4.38 0.19 -2.78
C VAL A 24 4.37 -0.43 -1.39
N GLY A 25 4.03 0.35 -0.37
CA GLY A 25 3.85 -0.14 0.98
C GLY A 25 3.25 0.90 1.91
N PHE A 26 3.06 0.52 3.18
CA PHE A 26 2.54 1.40 4.22
C PHE A 26 3.66 2.05 5.02
N THR A 27 3.45 3.29 5.44
CA THR A 27 4.36 3.95 6.38
C THR A 27 4.32 3.28 7.75
N LYS A 28 5.39 3.45 8.53
CA LYS A 28 5.45 2.96 9.92
C LYS A 28 4.31 3.51 10.78
N PHE A 29 3.86 4.73 10.51
CA PHE A 29 2.73 5.33 11.20
C PHE A 29 1.42 4.57 10.92
N ALA A 30 1.13 4.27 9.65
CA ALA A 30 -0.07 3.52 9.26
C ALA A 30 -0.12 2.15 9.94
N VAL A 31 0.97 1.39 9.89
CA VAL A 31 1.02 0.04 10.51
C VAL A 31 0.83 0.12 12.03
N ARG A 32 1.36 1.15 12.71
CA ARG A 32 1.13 1.33 14.15
C ARG A 32 -0.35 1.62 14.49
N MET A 33 -1.03 2.34 13.62
CA MET A 33 -2.45 2.67 13.76
C MET A 33 -3.34 1.45 13.51
N LEU A 34 -3.03 0.64 12.49
CA LEU A 34 -3.69 -0.64 12.21
C LEU A 34 -3.48 -1.67 13.33
N GLY A 35 -2.30 -1.66 13.96
CA GLY A 35 -1.90 -2.69 14.92
C GLY A 35 -1.21 -3.86 14.22
N ASP A 36 -1.19 -5.00 14.89
CA ASP A 36 -0.60 -6.21 14.32
C ASP A 36 -1.40 -6.64 13.08
N MET A 37 -0.71 -6.92 11.98
CA MET A 37 -1.32 -7.35 10.73
C MET A 37 -1.93 -8.75 10.92
N VAL A 38 -3.21 -8.87 10.58
CA VAL A 38 -3.99 -10.10 10.71
C VAL A 38 -4.17 -10.75 9.34
N ASP A 39 -4.71 -9.99 8.39
CA ASP A 39 -4.99 -10.48 7.03
C ASP A 39 -4.92 -9.35 5.99
N HIS A 40 -4.94 -9.72 4.71
CA HIS A 40 -5.03 -8.78 3.60
C HIS A 40 -5.63 -9.45 2.36
N GLY A 41 -6.26 -8.64 1.51
CA GLY A 41 -6.82 -9.08 0.24
C GLY A 41 -6.55 -8.09 -0.88
N PHE A 42 -6.51 -8.58 -2.11
CA PHE A 42 -6.46 -7.77 -3.31
C PHE A 42 -7.76 -7.96 -4.10
N GLU A 43 -8.38 -6.84 -4.48
CA GLU A 43 -9.53 -6.80 -5.39
C GLU A 43 -9.08 -6.59 -6.83
N ALA A 44 -7.93 -5.93 -7.02
CA ALA A 44 -7.30 -5.81 -8.32
C ALA A 44 -6.65 -7.15 -8.72
N GLU A 45 -7.01 -7.62 -9.91
CA GLU A 45 -6.34 -8.76 -10.53
C GLU A 45 -4.88 -8.42 -10.88
N PRO A 46 -3.97 -9.40 -10.85
CA PRO A 46 -2.61 -9.20 -11.35
C PRO A 46 -2.60 -8.63 -12.77
N ASP A 47 -1.67 -7.71 -13.04
CA ASP A 47 -1.50 -7.00 -14.32
C ASP A 47 -2.69 -6.15 -14.78
N ALA A 48 -3.77 -6.05 -13.99
CA ALA A 48 -4.88 -5.18 -14.30
C ALA A 48 -4.49 -3.70 -14.13
N PRO A 49 -4.92 -2.81 -15.04
CA PRO A 49 -4.69 -1.38 -14.89
C PRO A 49 -5.48 -0.85 -13.69
N VAL A 50 -4.81 -0.13 -12.80
CA VAL A 50 -5.40 0.59 -11.67
C VAL A 50 -5.40 2.10 -11.91
N ARG A 51 -6.35 2.81 -11.31
CA ARG A 51 -6.43 4.29 -11.37
C ARG A 51 -6.18 4.90 -10.00
N ALA A 52 -5.68 6.13 -9.97
CA ALA A 52 -5.52 6.86 -8.71
C ALA A 52 -6.87 6.97 -7.98
N GLY A 53 -6.90 6.52 -6.72
CA GLY A 53 -8.11 6.52 -5.88
C GLY A 53 -9.02 5.31 -6.11
N GLN A 54 -8.63 4.35 -6.95
CA GLN A 54 -9.33 3.07 -7.07
C GLN A 54 -8.93 2.17 -5.90
N VAL A 55 -9.91 1.55 -5.25
CA VAL A 55 -9.61 0.49 -4.27
C VAL A 55 -8.99 -0.70 -5.01
N VAL A 56 -7.77 -1.07 -4.61
CA VAL A 56 -7.04 -2.21 -5.17
C VAL A 56 -7.10 -3.42 -4.23
N GLY A 57 -7.50 -3.22 -2.98
CA GLY A 57 -7.55 -4.24 -1.94
C GLY A 57 -7.76 -3.62 -0.57
N TRP A 58 -7.49 -4.41 0.46
CA TRP A 58 -7.65 -4.02 1.85
C TRP A 58 -6.62 -4.73 2.73
N ILE A 59 -6.34 -4.13 3.88
CA ILE A 59 -5.50 -4.67 4.95
C ILE A 59 -6.28 -4.68 6.25
N GLU A 60 -6.22 -5.81 6.95
CA GLU A 60 -6.80 -5.98 8.28
C GLU A 60 -5.67 -6.01 9.32
N GLY A 61 -5.73 -5.05 10.24
CA GLY A 61 -4.97 -5.09 11.48
C GLY A 61 -5.90 -5.38 12.65
N PHE A 62 -5.31 -5.80 13.77
CA PHE A 62 -6.07 -6.15 14.98
C PHE A 62 -6.98 -5.02 15.51
N LYS A 63 -6.70 -3.76 15.15
CA LYS A 63 -7.49 -2.60 15.61
C LYS A 63 -8.47 -2.07 14.55
N ALA A 64 -8.21 -2.29 13.27
CA ALA A 64 -8.95 -1.68 12.18
C ALA A 64 -8.68 -2.37 10.83
N ILE A 65 -9.63 -2.25 9.92
CA ILE A 65 -9.49 -2.58 8.50
C ILE A 65 -9.34 -1.27 7.72
N SER A 66 -8.46 -1.26 6.73
CA SER A 66 -8.27 -0.11 5.83
C SER A 66 -8.24 -0.57 4.38
N ASP A 67 -8.90 0.19 3.52
CA ASP A 67 -8.80 0.05 2.07
C ASP A 67 -7.43 0.53 1.59
N LEU A 68 -6.95 -0.08 0.52
CA LEU A 68 -5.77 0.30 -0.24
C LEU A 68 -6.21 0.96 -1.54
N PHE A 69 -5.72 2.18 -1.80
CA PHE A 69 -6.08 3.04 -2.94
C PHE A 69 -4.87 3.33 -3.85
#